data_AF-A0A7J9H7H2-F1
#
_entry.id   AF-A0A7J9H7H2-F1
#
_cell.length_a   1.000
_cell.length_b   1.000
_cell.length_c   1.000
_cell.angle_alpha   90.00
_cell.angle_beta   90.00
_cell.angle_gamma   90.00
#
_symmetry.space_group_name_H-M   'P 1'
#
loop_
_entity.id
_entity.type
_entity.pdbx_description
1 polymer ?
#
loop_
_entity_poly.entity_id
_entity_poly.type
_entity_poly.pdbx_seq_one_letter_code
_entity_poly.pdbx_strand_id
1 'polypeptide(L)' 'MDMNIDNMHNKAIEKGGDELGFWQSIGDRKCVKDTSGNILATKITFLYFSGSPSHRKKTHWRIDEFRLPIQFYTLHNS' A
#
# COMPACT_ATOMS: atom_id res chain seq x y z
N MET A 1 -14.89 21.44 2.02
CA MET A 1 -13.77 21.24 1.07
C MET A 1 -13.56 19.75 0.97
N ASP A 2 -14.14 19.14 -0.05
CA ASP A 2 -14.07 17.70 -0.26
C ASP A 2 -12.64 17.34 -0.66
N MET A 3 -11.89 16.75 0.26
CA MET A 3 -10.59 16.17 -0.04
C MET A 3 -10.82 14.99 -0.97
N ASN A 4 -10.50 15.18 -2.25
CA ASN A 4 -10.55 14.14 -3.26
C ASN A 4 -9.48 13.07 -2.96
N ILE A 5 -9.90 12.02 -2.23
CA ILE A 5 -9.06 10.91 -1.73
C ILE A 5 -8.43 10.10 -2.89
N ASP A 6 -9.01 10.17 -4.08
CA ASP A 6 -8.57 9.39 -5.25
C ASP A 6 -7.20 9.84 -5.78
N ASN A 7 -6.74 11.06 -5.45
CA ASN A 7 -5.48 11.59 -5.99
C ASN A 7 -4.23 11.18 -5.19
N MET A 8 -4.36 10.48 -4.05
CA MET A 8 -3.21 9.95 -3.29
C MET A 8 -2.80 8.53 -3.70
N HIS A 9 -3.55 7.87 -4.59
CA HIS A 9 -3.42 6.43 -4.83
C HIS A 9 -2.16 5.98 -5.60
N ASN A 10 -1.35 6.90 -6.14
CA ASN A 10 -0.15 6.58 -6.93
C ASN A 10 1.15 7.14 -6.34
N LYS A 11 1.18 7.49 -5.05
CA LYS A 11 2.39 8.06 -4.43
C LYS A 11 3.46 6.97 -4.24
N ALA A 12 4.36 6.86 -5.21
CA ALA A 12 5.61 6.12 -5.06
C ALA A 12 6.33 6.65 -3.82
N ILE A 13 6.65 5.77 -2.87
CA ILE A 13 7.43 6.13 -1.69
C ILE A 13 8.90 6.11 -2.12
N GLU A 14 9.42 7.29 -2.46
CA GLU A 14 10.82 7.50 -2.82
C GLU A 14 11.65 7.66 -1.52
N LYS A 15 12.49 6.66 -1.19
CA LYS A 15 13.55 6.84 -0.20
C LYS A 15 14.82 7.21 -0.96
N GLY A 16 15.30 8.43 -0.73
CA GLY A 16 16.36 9.08 -1.50
C GLY A 16 17.74 8.41 -1.42
N GLY A 17 18.46 8.50 -2.53
CA GLY A 17 19.83 8.05 -2.77
C GLY A 17 19.95 7.51 -4.20
N ASP A 18 20.95 7.96 -4.95
CA ASP A 18 21.04 7.88 -6.43
C ASP A 18 21.04 6.45 -7.06
N GLU A 19 20.83 5.40 -6.28
CA GLU A 19 20.67 4.01 -6.74
C GLU A 19 19.54 3.24 -6.02
N LEU A 20 18.66 3.92 -5.28
CA LEU A 20 17.57 3.29 -4.53
C LEU A 20 16.29 3.22 -5.34
N GLY A 21 15.80 1.99 -5.54
CA GLY A 21 14.48 1.74 -6.10
C GLY A 21 13.31 2.14 -5.18
N PHE A 22 12.09 1.92 -5.65
CA PHE A 22 10.86 2.31 -4.96
C PHE A 22 9.85 1.16 -4.89
N TRP A 23 9.00 1.18 -3.87
CA TRP A 23 7.84 0.29 -3.76
C TRP A 23 6.63 0.94 -4.43
N GLN A 24 5.98 0.20 -5.31
CA GLN A 24 4.74 0.62 -5.97
C GLN A 24 3.63 -0.39 -5.64
N SER A 25 2.47 0.11 -5.21
CA SER A 25 1.29 -0.73 -5.04
C SER A 25 0.82 -1.24 -6.41
N ILE A 26 0.50 -2.52 -6.49
CA ILE A 26 0.02 -3.15 -7.71
C ILE A 26 -1.35 -3.79 -7.49
N GLY A 27 -2.20 -3.65 -8.51
CA GLY A 27 -3.57 -4.17 -8.50
C GLY A 27 -4.47 -3.48 -7.47
N ASP A 28 -5.69 -4.00 -7.36
CA ASP A 28 -6.68 -3.46 -6.45
C ASP A 28 -6.43 -3.93 -5.02
N ARG A 29 -6.79 -3.06 -4.08
CA ARG A 29 -6.81 -3.41 -2.65
C ARG A 29 -7.84 -4.52 -2.42
N LYS A 30 -7.45 -5.57 -1.71
CA LYS A 30 -8.33 -6.71 -1.43
C LYS A 30 -8.81 -6.68 0.00
N CYS A 31 -10.11 -6.84 0.22
CA CYS A 31 -10.65 -7.06 1.56
C CYS A 31 -10.34 -8.49 2.00
N VAL A 32 -9.75 -8.64 3.18
CA VAL A 32 -9.67 -9.90 3.91
C VAL A 32 -10.92 -9.98 4.79
N LYS A 33 -11.70 -11.04 4.62
CA LYS A 33 -12.96 -11.24 5.32
C LYS A 33 -12.89 -12.48 6.23
N ASP A 34 -13.62 -12.44 7.33
CA ASP A 34 -13.86 -13.64 8.15
C ASP A 34 -14.87 -14.59 7.47
N THR A 35 -15.17 -15.71 8.12
CA THR A 35 -16.15 -16.70 7.64
C THR A 35 -17.59 -16.16 7.56
N SER A 36 -17.88 -15.08 8.28
CA SER A 36 -19.18 -14.42 8.32
C SER A 36 -19.28 -13.28 7.29
N GLY A 37 -18.20 -12.98 6.56
CA GLY A 37 -18.14 -11.93 5.56
C GLY A 37 -17.75 -10.54 6.10
N ASN A 38 -17.43 -10.41 7.39
CA ASN A 38 -16.99 -9.14 7.98
C ASN A 38 -15.56 -8.82 7.54
N ILE A 39 -15.29 -7.55 7.28
CA ILE A 39 -13.94 -7.10 6.87
C ILE A 39 -13.02 -7.08 8.09
N LEU A 40 -11.98 -7.92 8.05
CA LEU A 40 -10.93 -7.99 9.06
C LEU A 40 -9.76 -7.05 8.75
N ALA A 41 -9.39 -6.96 7.48
CA ALA A 41 -8.24 -6.18 7.03
C ALA A 41 -8.36 -5.82 5.55
N THR A 42 -7.55 -4.84 5.13
CA THR A 42 -7.27 -4.56 3.73
C THR A 42 -5.87 -5.03 3.39
N LYS A 43 -5.74 -5.86 2.36
CA LYS A 43 -4.48 -6.30 1.78
C LYS A 43 -4.08 -5.39 0.63
N ILE A 44 -2.85 -4.89 0.66
CA ILE A 44 -2.23 -4.09 -0.39
C ILE A 44 -0.93 -4.80 -0.81
N THR A 45 -0.82 -5.16 -2.09
CA THR A 45 0.40 -5.77 -2.62
C THR A 45 1.31 -4.69 -3.19
N PHE A 46 2.58 -4.71 -2.79
CA PHE A 46 3.63 -3.85 -3.31
C PHE A 46 4.68 -4.67 -4.06
N LEU A 47 5.20 -4.09 -5.13
CA LEU A 47 6.29 -4.61 -5.92
C LEU A 47 7.43 -3.59 -5.90
N TYR A 48 8.64 -4.06 -5.68
CA TYR A 48 9.82 -3.19 -5.73
C TYR A 48 10.33 -3.07 -7.16
N PHE A 49 10.64 -1.85 -7.55
CA PHE A 49 11.31 -1.54 -8.80
C PHE A 49 12.66 -0.88 -8.49
N SER A 50 13.73 -1.34 -9.14
CA SER A 50 15.04 -0.67 -9.04
C SER A 50 15.13 0.49 -10.03
N GLY A 51 15.90 1.51 -9.67
CA GLY A 51 16.05 2.74 -10.45
C GLY A 51 14.90 3.72 -10.25
N SER A 52 14.89 4.79 -11.05
CA SER A 52 13.91 5.86 -10.92
C SER A 52 12.55 5.49 -11.55
N PRO A 53 11.44 6.17 -11.17
CA PRO A 53 10.12 5.91 -11.74
C PRO A 53 10.03 5.97 -13.28
N SER A 54 10.84 6.81 -13.93
CA SER A 54 10.92 6.96 -15.39
C SER A 54 11.70 5.85 -16.08
N HIS A 55 12.66 5.21 -15.41
CA HIS A 55 13.50 4.13 -15.96
C HIS A 55 13.44 2.86 -15.10
N ARG A 56 12.26 2.59 -14.54
CA ARG A 56 12.06 1.55 -13.54
C ARG A 56 12.30 0.16 -14.12
N LYS A 57 13.03 -0.68 -13.38
CA LYS A 57 13.19 -2.11 -13.69
C LYS A 57 12.44 -2.94 -12.67
N LYS A 58 11.54 -3.82 -13.14
CA LYS A 58 10.78 -4.73 -12.29
C LYS A 58 11.72 -5.73 -11.63
N THR A 59 11.59 -5.90 -10.32
CA THR A 59 12.30 -6.94 -9.57
C THR A 59 11.35 -8.09 -9.18
N HIS A 60 11.89 -9.10 -8.48
CA HIS A 60 11.09 -10.17 -7.88
C HIS A 60 10.64 -9.87 -6.44
N TRP A 61 11.11 -8.79 -5.83
CA TRP A 61 10.78 -8.43 -4.46
C TRP A 61 9.34 -7.94 -4.34
N ARG A 62 8.56 -8.60 -3.48
CA ARG A 62 7.15 -8.28 -3.22
C ARG A 62 6.88 -8.24 -1.72
N ILE A 63 5.95 -7.38 -1.33
CA ILE A 63 5.43 -7.28 0.04
C ILE A 63 3.91 -7.25 -0.04
N ASP A 64 3.28 -7.99 0.87
CA ASP A 64 1.85 -7.87 1.12
C ASP A 64 1.65 -7.15 2.47
N GLU A 65 1.15 -5.92 2.41
CA GLU A 65 0.79 -5.13 3.58
C GLU A 65 -0.66 -5.40 3.97
N PHE A 66 -0.90 -5.74 5.24
CA PHE A 66 -2.24 -5.92 5.79
C PHE A 66 -2.54 -4.79 6.78
N ARG A 67 -3.59 -4.01 6.50
CA ARG A 67 -4.04 -2.91 7.36
C ARG A 67 -5.36 -3.25 8.01
N LEU A 68 -5.44 -3.08 9.33
CA LEU A 68 -6.71 -3.20 10.05
C LEU A 68 -7.59 -1.98 9.75
N PRO A 69 -8.93 -2.10 9.85
CA PRO A 69 -9.84 -0.97 9.83
C PRO A 69 -9.50 0.06 10.92
N ILE A 70 -9.75 1.34 10.65
CA ILE A 70 -9.31 2.45 11.53
C ILE A 70 -9.83 2.33 12.96
N GLN A 71 -11.03 1.76 13.13
CA GLN A 71 -11.68 1.52 14.42
C GLN A 71 -10.85 0.67 15.39
N PHE A 72 -9.96 -0.19 14.88
CA PHE A 72 -9.09 -1.01 15.72
C PHE A 72 -7.93 -0.23 16.35
N TYR A 73 -7.60 0.95 15.81
CA TYR A 73 -6.55 1.82 16.37
C TYR A 73 -7.11 2.83 17.39
N THR A 74 -8.40 3.16 17.30
CA THR A 74 -9.05 4.14 18.19
C THR A 74 -9.49 3.55 19.53
N LEU A 75 -9.71 2.23 19.61
CA LEU A 75 -10.19 1.55 20.83
C LEU A 75 -9.14 1.41 21.94
N HIS A 76 -7.84 1.58 21.63
CA HIS A 76 -6.76 1.44 22.60
C HIS A 76 -6.40 2.73 23.35
N ASN A 77 -7.07 3.85 23.06
CA ASN A 77 -6.79 5.18 23.64
C ASN A 77 -7.93 5.71 24.53
N SER A 78 -8.72 4.83 25.15
CA SER A 78 -9.76 5.19 26.14
C SER A 78 -9.41 4.71 27.54
#